data_AF-K2DT82-F1
#
_entry.id   AF-K2DT82-F1
#
_cell.length_a   1.000
_cell.length_b   1.000
_cell.length_c   1.000
_cell.angle_alpha   90.00
_cell.angle_beta   90.00
_cell.angle_gamma   90.00
#
_symmetry.space_group_name_H-M   'P 1'
#
loop_
_entity.id
_entity.type
_entity.pdbx_description
1 polymer ?
#
loop_
_entity_poly.entity_id
_entity_poly.type
_entity_poly.pdbx_seq_one_letter_code
_entity_poly.pdbx_strand_id
1 'polypeptide(L)'
;MFQKKSHKVETITPNHNKLSSKISRKLKPVVSISKPIYIFLLVAAVIISAYHTVFANRIIPGVLIGNTNVGGLTYKEAIDRLKNSEAKLNKDITYNYESQTFKINKEDIKFEYRWEATLSRAYEIGRTRDIFTDTKDKIAGFFKYLSIKPFYDYDDVLLSAKLLGIGAEVAKEGSDAKLTIKDGKLVILPATIGSSVVKGSLYKATVESFDQIEDKQLFIQTESDDPDILESDISSILDKANKIVFSPFKITYGKKEWKFTAEQILNLLTVDKDKTNIDLTLNKDNFESYLETLGSEVKESPKAQVTKVNEDKVEEFKIIKNGKELDVKKFTEDFKNALFDNKNTVEVTVNEVSVPEDKSRYGINKLLGEGVSKFTGSGQPRIHNLALAAERTNGVLVPPGSIYSFNKSVGEINAKTGYDTAYIISNGRTVLGEGGGVCQTSTTMFRAILNAGLPIVSRFPHAYRVYYYELDSPVGFDASIFQPSLDLQFKNDTPAYILVQTEFDPKNYTLKFKLFGTDDGRKVEITKPVVTNVTA
;
A
#
# COMPACT_ATOMS: atom_id res chain seq x y z
N MET A 1 -25.57 43.34 10.44
CA MET A 1 -26.76 44.18 10.71
C MET A 1 -27.20 43.85 12.13
N PHE A 2 -27.12 44.67 13.18
CA PHE A 2 -27.29 46.12 13.30
C PHE A 2 -26.32 46.70 14.34
N GLN A 3 -25.93 47.95 14.08
CA GLN A 3 -25.19 48.86 14.96
C GLN A 3 -26.15 49.64 15.89
N LYS A 4 -25.54 50.29 16.90
CA LYS A 4 -25.98 51.51 17.61
C LYS A 4 -27.05 51.30 18.71
N LYS A 5 -27.00 51.99 19.86
CA LYS A 5 -26.58 53.38 20.11
C LYS A 5 -26.30 53.59 21.60
N SER A 6 -25.48 54.61 21.87
CA SER A 6 -25.10 55.15 23.18
C SER A 6 -26.05 56.26 23.67
N HIS A 7 -25.70 56.79 24.85
CA HIS A 7 -26.19 57.99 25.58
C HIS A 7 -27.24 57.67 26.66
N LYS A 8 -27.23 58.25 27.86
CA LYS A 8 -26.60 59.49 28.37
C LYS A 8 -26.58 59.44 29.90
N VAL A 9 -25.57 60.07 30.51
CA VAL A 9 -25.49 60.43 31.93
C VAL A 9 -26.03 61.85 32.09
N GLU A 10 -26.79 62.14 33.14
CA GLU A 10 -26.63 63.39 33.90
C GLU A 10 -27.35 63.38 35.27
N THR A 11 -26.61 63.91 36.22
CA THR A 11 -26.78 64.07 37.67
C THR A 11 -27.72 65.21 38.08
N ILE A 12 -28.43 65.08 39.20
CA ILE A 12 -28.86 66.24 40.03
C ILE A 12 -28.85 65.87 41.53
N THR A 13 -28.13 66.68 42.31
CA THR A 13 -28.28 66.99 43.75
C THR A 13 -28.25 68.53 43.88
N PRO A 14 -28.59 69.21 44.99
CA PRO A 14 -29.40 68.90 46.19
C PRO A 14 -30.45 70.04 46.50
N ASN A 15 -31.14 69.99 47.65
CA ASN A 15 -31.07 71.02 48.74
C ASN A 15 -32.38 71.48 49.46
N HIS A 16 -32.26 71.49 50.80
CA HIS A 16 -32.83 72.32 51.88
C HIS A 16 -34.33 72.43 52.30
N ASN A 17 -34.47 72.32 53.65
CA ASN A 17 -35.38 72.99 54.60
C ASN A 17 -36.80 72.40 54.80
N LYS A 18 -37.39 72.26 56.00
CA LYS A 18 -37.16 72.83 57.35
C LYS A 18 -37.98 72.06 58.42
N LEU A 19 -37.49 72.14 59.67
CA LEU A 19 -38.19 72.18 60.98
C LEU A 19 -38.98 70.98 61.59
N SER A 20 -38.43 70.55 62.74
CA SER A 20 -39.03 70.44 64.08
C SER A 20 -40.05 69.35 64.47
N SER A 21 -39.66 68.71 65.58
CA SER A 21 -40.45 68.25 66.74
C SER A 21 -40.96 66.80 66.78
N LYS A 22 -40.33 66.06 67.72
CA LYS A 22 -40.82 65.02 68.62
C LYS A 22 -41.77 63.96 68.04
N ILE A 23 -41.33 62.69 68.08
CA ILE A 23 -42.02 61.59 68.79
C ILE A 23 -41.00 60.47 69.05
N SER A 24 -40.92 60.06 70.32
CA SER A 24 -40.14 58.95 70.84
C SER A 24 -40.74 57.60 70.43
N ARG A 25 -39.91 56.66 69.96
CA ARG A 25 -40.26 55.22 70.01
C ARG A 25 -39.02 54.35 70.22
N LYS A 26 -38.97 53.82 71.44
CA LYS A 26 -38.16 52.74 72.01
C LYS A 26 -37.44 51.82 71.00
N LEU A 27 -36.11 51.81 71.06
CA LEU A 27 -35.30 50.66 70.66
C LEU A 27 -35.61 49.48 71.59
N LYS A 28 -36.10 48.37 71.03
CA LYS A 28 -36.23 47.10 71.76
C LYS A 28 -34.83 46.56 72.09
N PRO A 29 -34.65 45.91 73.26
CA PRO A 29 -33.34 45.43 73.69
C PRO A 29 -32.83 44.34 72.75
N VAL A 30 -31.54 44.43 72.43
CA VAL A 30 -30.74 43.34 71.87
C VAL A 30 -30.98 42.10 72.73
N VAL A 31 -31.35 40.98 72.10
CA VAL A 31 -31.55 39.69 72.77
C VAL A 31 -30.31 39.40 73.62
N SER A 32 -30.49 39.36 74.95
CA SER A 32 -29.42 39.00 75.89
C SER A 32 -29.11 37.52 75.71
N ILE A 33 -28.05 37.24 74.95
CA ILE A 33 -27.51 35.90 74.79
C ILE A 33 -27.05 35.42 76.17
N SER A 34 -27.55 34.28 76.63
CA SER A 34 -27.23 33.76 77.97
C SER A 34 -25.71 33.52 78.14
N LYS A 35 -25.17 33.76 79.34
CA LYS A 35 -23.75 33.49 79.68
C LYS A 35 -23.19 32.16 79.13
N PRO A 36 -23.91 31.01 79.18
CA PRO A 36 -23.39 29.76 78.60
C PRO A 36 -23.26 29.79 77.07
N ILE A 37 -24.13 30.52 76.34
CA ILE A 37 -24.01 30.66 74.89
C ILE A 37 -22.80 31.54 74.54
N TYR A 38 -22.53 32.60 75.32
CA TYR A 38 -21.30 33.40 75.16
C TYR A 38 -20.03 32.57 75.39
N ILE A 39 -20.01 31.76 76.46
CA ILE A 39 -18.88 30.86 76.74
C ILE A 39 -18.72 29.86 75.60
N PHE A 40 -19.81 29.27 75.10
CA PHE A 40 -19.79 28.34 73.97
C PHE A 40 -19.25 28.99 72.69
N LEU A 41 -19.72 30.20 72.33
CA LEU A 41 -19.24 30.93 71.16
C LEU A 41 -17.76 31.32 71.29
N LEU A 42 -17.31 31.66 72.50
CA LEU A 42 -15.91 32.00 72.77
C LEU A 42 -15.01 30.76 72.68
N VAL A 43 -15.44 29.63 73.23
CA VAL A 43 -14.75 28.33 73.07
C VAL A 43 -14.72 27.91 71.61
N ALA A 44 -15.83 28.03 70.88
CA ALA A 44 -15.89 27.73 69.46
C ALA A 44 -14.96 28.65 68.65
N ALA A 45 -14.92 29.95 68.96
CA ALA A 45 -13.99 30.89 68.31
C ALA A 45 -12.53 30.57 68.60
N VAL A 46 -12.19 30.15 69.83
CA VAL A 46 -10.84 29.69 70.20
C VAL A 46 -10.47 28.42 69.44
N ILE A 47 -11.39 27.44 69.34
CA ILE A 47 -11.17 26.19 68.60
C ILE A 47 -10.99 26.48 67.10
N ILE A 48 -11.82 27.33 66.52
CA ILE A 48 -11.72 27.74 65.10
C ILE A 48 -10.41 28.49 64.85
N SER A 49 -10.04 29.41 65.74
CA SER A 49 -8.78 30.15 65.65
C SER A 49 -7.56 29.22 65.75
N ALA A 50 -7.56 28.33 66.75
CA ALA A 50 -6.52 27.31 66.92
C ALA A 50 -6.42 26.39 65.70
N TYR A 51 -7.55 25.97 65.12
CA TYR A 51 -7.59 25.21 63.88
C TYR A 51 -6.96 26.00 62.72
N HIS A 52 -7.34 27.27 62.54
CA HIS A 52 -6.77 28.12 61.53
C HIS A 52 -5.26 28.33 61.70
N THR A 53 -4.77 28.39 62.94
CA THR A 53 -3.33 28.52 63.24
C THR A 53 -2.58 27.21 62.97
N VAL A 54 -3.08 26.07 63.48
CA VAL A 54 -2.44 24.76 63.31
C VAL A 54 -2.38 24.36 61.84
N PHE A 55 -3.45 24.61 61.09
CA PHE A 55 -3.55 24.28 59.67
C PHE A 55 -3.24 25.48 58.76
N ALA A 56 -2.60 26.53 59.26
CA ALA A 56 -2.21 27.68 58.44
C ALA A 56 -1.27 27.29 57.28
N ASN A 57 -0.38 26.32 57.54
CA ASN A 57 0.65 25.80 56.62
C ASN A 57 0.56 24.27 56.39
N ARG A 58 -0.58 23.66 56.72
CA ARG A 58 -0.80 22.20 56.61
C ARG A 58 -2.03 21.91 55.77
N ILE A 59 -2.02 20.80 55.04
CA ILE A 59 -3.21 20.29 54.34
C ILE A 59 -4.25 19.91 55.40
N ILE A 60 -5.53 20.17 55.15
CA ILE A 60 -6.57 19.88 56.12
C ILE A 60 -6.64 18.36 56.41
N PRO A 61 -7.10 17.93 57.59
CA PRO A 61 -7.24 16.50 57.91
C PRO A 61 -8.13 15.75 56.90
N GLY A 62 -7.87 14.46 56.72
CA GLY A 62 -8.70 13.58 55.90
C GLY A 62 -8.45 13.63 54.38
N VAL A 63 -7.54 14.48 53.89
CA VAL A 63 -7.22 14.52 52.45
C VAL A 63 -6.34 13.33 52.04
N LEU A 64 -6.82 12.58 51.05
CA LEU A 64 -6.10 11.50 50.37
C LEU A 64 -5.76 11.93 48.94
N ILE A 65 -4.55 11.63 48.48
CA ILE A 65 -4.19 11.67 47.05
C ILE A 65 -4.01 10.22 46.61
N GLY A 66 -4.87 9.74 45.71
CA GLY A 66 -5.04 8.31 45.46
C GLY A 66 -5.38 7.58 46.78
N ASN A 67 -4.50 6.66 47.19
CA ASN A 67 -4.57 5.93 48.46
C ASN A 67 -3.66 6.51 49.57
N THR A 68 -2.92 7.60 49.31
CA THR A 68 -1.93 8.16 50.24
C THR A 68 -2.50 9.31 51.06
N ASN A 69 -2.46 9.18 52.40
CA ASN A 69 -2.91 10.22 53.33
C ASN A 69 -1.89 11.35 53.46
N VAL A 70 -2.29 12.54 53.02
CA VAL A 70 -1.51 13.78 53.12
C VAL A 70 -2.13 14.80 54.08
N GLY A 71 -3.29 14.50 54.65
CA GLY A 71 -3.97 15.36 55.60
C GLY A 71 -3.14 15.60 56.86
N GLY A 72 -3.08 16.85 57.31
CA GLY A 72 -2.29 17.28 58.46
C GLY A 72 -0.79 17.44 58.21
N LEU A 73 -0.29 17.11 57.02
CA LEU A 73 1.11 17.34 56.65
C LEU A 73 1.32 18.76 56.14
N THR A 74 2.53 19.28 56.37
CA THR A 74 3.01 20.46 55.64
C THR A 74 3.22 20.11 54.16
N TYR A 75 3.31 21.13 53.31
CA TYR A 75 3.55 20.93 51.87
C TYR A 75 4.80 20.09 51.59
N LYS A 76 5.90 20.32 52.34
CA LYS A 76 7.16 19.58 52.20
C LYS A 76 7.04 18.12 52.67
N GLU A 77 6.40 17.90 53.83
CA GLU A 77 6.16 16.54 54.33
C GLU A 77 5.25 15.73 53.39
N ALA A 78 4.26 16.39 52.77
CA ALA A 78 3.35 15.76 51.84
C ALA A 78 4.04 15.35 50.53
N ILE A 79 4.90 16.20 49.97
CA ILE A 79 5.65 15.85 48.75
C ILE A 79 6.64 14.70 48.99
N ASP A 80 7.35 14.71 50.12
CA ASP A 80 8.27 13.64 50.48
C ASP A 80 7.51 12.32 50.67
N ARG A 81 6.31 12.37 51.28
CA ARG A 81 5.46 11.19 51.45
C ARG A 81 4.96 10.62 50.12
N LEU A 82 4.54 11.47 49.18
CA LEU A 82 4.08 11.03 47.86
C LEU A 82 5.22 10.44 47.04
N LYS A 83 6.39 11.10 46.98
CA LYS A 83 7.59 10.58 46.30
C LYS A 83 8.05 9.25 46.89
N ASN A 84 8.00 9.09 48.21
CA ASN A 84 8.33 7.82 48.86
C ASN A 84 7.28 6.71 48.60
N SER A 85 6.03 7.08 48.35
CA SER A 85 4.97 6.12 48.01
C SER A 85 5.10 5.68 46.55
N GLU A 86 5.36 6.62 45.64
CA GLU A 86 5.68 6.37 44.24
C GLU A 86 6.93 5.49 44.08
N ALA A 87 8.01 5.76 44.83
CA ALA A 87 9.26 5.00 44.75
C ALA A 87 9.12 3.52 45.16
N LYS A 88 8.03 3.15 45.84
CA LYS A 88 7.72 1.75 46.19
C LYS A 88 6.93 1.02 45.10
N LEU A 89 6.37 1.74 44.14
CA LEU A 89 5.61 1.15 43.05
C LEU A 89 6.53 0.47 42.05
N ASN A 90 6.00 -0.53 41.36
CA ASN A 90 6.66 -1.10 40.22
C ASN A 90 6.79 -0.04 39.10
N LYS A 91 7.95 -0.07 38.44
CA LYS A 91 8.21 0.72 37.22
C LYS A 91 7.37 0.22 36.05
N ASP A 92 6.94 -1.03 36.08
CA ASP A 92 6.15 -1.65 35.02
C ASP A 92 4.66 -1.70 35.37
N ILE A 93 3.83 -1.35 34.38
CA ILE A 93 2.39 -1.64 34.37
C ILE A 93 2.24 -3.08 33.86
N THR A 94 1.55 -3.92 34.63
CA THR A 94 1.43 -5.36 34.34
C THR A 94 0.03 -5.69 33.79
N TYR A 95 0.00 -6.41 32.67
CA TYR A 95 -1.21 -6.87 31.99
C TYR A 95 -1.24 -8.39 31.92
N ASN A 96 -2.36 -8.99 32.29
CA ASN A 96 -2.54 -10.44 32.32
C ASN A 96 -3.60 -10.87 31.30
N TYR A 97 -3.29 -11.95 30.57
CA TYR A 97 -4.21 -12.62 29.65
C TYR A 97 -3.94 -14.12 29.66
N GLU A 98 -4.94 -14.93 30.02
CA GLU A 98 -4.78 -16.38 30.20
C GLU A 98 -3.56 -16.71 31.10
N SER A 99 -2.55 -17.40 30.57
CA SER A 99 -1.29 -17.72 31.27
C SER A 99 -0.14 -16.75 30.95
N GLN A 100 -0.38 -15.70 30.18
CA GLN A 100 0.63 -14.76 29.71
C GLN A 100 0.59 -13.45 30.50
N THR A 101 1.77 -12.84 30.66
CA THR A 101 1.94 -11.56 31.35
C THR A 101 2.75 -10.61 30.48
N PHE A 102 2.19 -9.45 30.20
CA PHE A 102 2.82 -8.37 29.44
C PHE A 102 3.14 -7.20 30.37
N LYS A 103 4.16 -6.43 30.01
CA LYS A 103 4.64 -5.31 30.82
C LYS A 103 4.91 -4.09 29.96
N ILE A 104 4.47 -2.93 30.43
CA ILE A 104 4.86 -1.63 29.86
C ILE A 104 5.60 -0.86 30.94
N ASN A 105 6.85 -0.49 30.66
CA ASN A 105 7.59 0.37 31.56
C ASN A 105 7.03 1.81 31.52
N LYS A 106 6.86 2.43 32.69
CA LYS A 106 6.36 3.81 32.82
C LYS A 106 7.29 4.83 32.14
N GLU A 107 8.61 4.58 32.11
CA GLU A 107 9.57 5.46 31.44
C GLU A 107 9.39 5.44 29.91
N ASP A 108 9.01 4.30 29.32
CA ASP A 108 8.77 4.16 27.88
C ASP A 108 7.60 5.01 27.37
N ILE A 109 6.65 5.32 28.25
CA ILE A 109 5.50 6.19 27.95
C ILE A 109 5.65 7.59 28.56
N LYS A 110 6.86 7.92 29.05
CA LYS A 110 7.18 9.19 29.73
C LYS A 110 6.17 9.53 30.84
N PHE A 111 5.73 8.52 31.58
CA PHE A 111 4.76 8.72 32.65
C PHE A 111 5.43 9.38 33.86
N GLU A 112 4.85 10.50 34.31
CA GLU A 112 5.29 11.20 35.53
C GLU A 112 4.10 11.75 36.32
N TYR A 113 4.16 11.64 37.65
CA TYR A 113 3.21 12.31 38.53
C TYR A 113 3.58 13.77 38.75
N ARG A 114 2.59 14.65 38.69
CA ARG A 114 2.73 16.10 38.88
C ARG A 114 2.39 16.46 40.33
N TRP A 115 3.26 16.07 41.26
CA TRP A 115 3.00 16.18 42.70
C TRP A 115 2.77 17.62 43.17
N GLU A 116 3.53 18.57 42.66
CA GLU A 116 3.40 19.98 43.03
C GLU A 116 2.04 20.54 42.61
N ALA A 117 1.57 20.22 41.40
CA ALA A 117 0.25 20.66 40.93
C ALA A 117 -0.87 19.97 41.72
N THR A 118 -0.72 18.66 41.98
CA THR A 118 -1.68 17.87 42.77
C THR A 118 -1.79 18.38 44.21
N LEU A 119 -0.66 18.66 44.86
CA LEU A 119 -0.62 19.18 46.22
C LEU A 119 -1.15 20.62 46.30
N SER A 120 -0.90 21.44 45.29
CA SER A 120 -1.51 22.77 45.22
C SER A 120 -3.04 22.66 45.25
N ARG A 121 -3.61 21.73 44.48
CA ARG A 121 -5.06 21.44 44.51
C ARG A 121 -5.52 20.88 45.85
N ALA A 122 -4.74 19.99 46.46
CA ALA A 122 -5.04 19.45 47.79
C ALA A 122 -5.03 20.53 48.88
N TYR A 123 -4.14 21.50 48.77
CA TYR A 123 -4.00 22.61 49.71
C TYR A 123 -5.15 23.61 49.60
N GLU A 124 -5.76 23.78 48.42
CA GLU A 124 -6.94 24.61 48.22
C GLU A 124 -8.21 24.06 48.91
N ILE A 125 -8.26 22.76 49.24
CA ILE A 125 -9.42 22.19 49.91
C ILE A 125 -9.58 22.84 51.30
N GLY A 126 -10.77 23.39 51.55
CA GLY A 126 -11.03 24.18 52.75
C GLY A 126 -10.52 25.63 52.69
N ARG A 127 -10.03 26.09 51.52
CA ARG A 127 -9.44 27.43 51.30
C ARG A 127 -9.89 28.07 49.98
N THR A 128 -11.08 27.74 49.49
CA THR A 128 -11.65 28.23 48.22
C THR A 128 -12.17 29.67 48.29
N ARG A 129 -12.15 30.29 49.48
CA ARG A 129 -12.75 31.61 49.81
C ARG A 129 -14.29 31.59 49.89
N ASP A 130 -14.91 30.44 49.68
CA ASP A 130 -16.32 30.22 49.98
C ASP A 130 -16.47 29.62 51.39
N ILE A 131 -17.02 30.41 52.32
CA ILE A 131 -17.07 30.06 53.74
C ILE A 131 -17.88 28.77 53.98
N PHE A 132 -18.94 28.54 53.20
CA PHE A 132 -19.81 27.37 53.37
C PHE A 132 -19.11 26.08 52.91
N THR A 133 -18.53 26.09 51.71
CA THR A 133 -17.77 24.97 51.15
C THR A 133 -16.54 24.68 52.00
N ASP A 134 -15.79 25.72 52.38
CA ASP A 134 -14.58 25.56 53.17
C ASP A 134 -14.86 24.98 54.56
N THR A 135 -15.96 25.41 55.21
CA THR A 135 -16.37 24.87 56.51
C THR A 135 -16.88 23.44 56.38
N LYS A 136 -17.66 23.14 55.34
CA LYS A 136 -18.13 21.79 55.05
C LYS A 136 -16.98 20.82 54.83
N ASP A 137 -15.97 21.19 54.04
CA ASP A 137 -14.81 20.34 53.74
C ASP A 137 -13.93 20.14 54.97
N LYS A 138 -13.69 21.20 55.76
CA LYS A 138 -12.96 21.10 57.03
C LYS A 138 -13.63 20.15 58.01
N ILE A 139 -14.95 20.24 58.17
CA ILE A 139 -15.72 19.33 59.04
C ILE A 139 -15.70 17.91 58.44
N ALA A 140 -15.94 17.79 57.15
CA ALA A 140 -15.95 16.50 56.45
C ALA A 140 -14.62 15.76 56.61
N GLY A 141 -13.48 16.44 56.50
CA GLY A 141 -12.15 15.86 56.64
C GLY A 141 -11.86 15.21 58.01
N PHE A 142 -12.65 15.51 59.05
CA PHE A 142 -12.56 14.82 60.33
C PHE A 142 -13.33 13.50 60.38
N PHE A 143 -14.40 13.36 59.58
CA PHE A 143 -15.32 12.22 59.63
C PHE A 143 -15.23 11.31 58.41
N LYS A 144 -14.67 11.78 57.29
CA LYS A 144 -14.49 11.03 56.06
C LYS A 144 -13.24 11.45 55.32
N TYR A 145 -12.75 10.57 54.45
CA TYR A 145 -11.67 10.91 53.55
C TYR A 145 -12.16 11.78 52.38
N LEU A 146 -11.35 12.77 52.04
CA LEU A 146 -11.50 13.64 50.88
C LEU A 146 -10.47 13.22 49.84
N SER A 147 -10.85 12.30 48.95
CA SER A 147 -9.94 11.75 47.93
C SER A 147 -9.81 12.69 46.73
N ILE A 148 -8.57 12.87 46.28
CA ILE A 148 -8.19 13.65 45.12
C ILE A 148 -7.41 12.72 44.18
N LYS A 149 -7.73 12.79 42.88
CA LYS A 149 -6.95 12.09 41.86
C LYS A 149 -5.60 12.80 41.66
N PRO A 150 -4.49 12.06 41.58
CA PRO A 150 -3.21 12.66 41.21
C PRO A 150 -3.28 13.25 39.81
N PHE A 151 -2.61 14.37 39.60
CA PHE A 151 -2.30 14.85 38.25
C PHE A 151 -1.05 14.12 37.74
N TYR A 152 -1.06 13.75 36.47
CA TYR A 152 0.02 13.03 35.81
C TYR A 152 0.11 13.44 34.35
N ASP A 153 1.30 13.31 33.78
CA ASP A 153 1.57 13.46 32.36
C ASP A 153 2.09 12.14 31.80
N TYR A 154 1.75 11.84 30.55
CA TYR A 154 2.28 10.70 29.78
C TYR A 154 2.17 10.99 28.28
N ASP A 155 2.91 10.25 27.48
CA ASP A 155 2.88 10.33 26.03
C ASP A 155 1.82 9.36 25.47
N ASP A 156 0.69 9.90 25.04
CA ASP A 156 -0.46 9.15 24.53
C ASP A 156 -0.13 8.29 23.29
N VAL A 157 0.75 8.79 22.42
CA VAL A 157 1.15 8.09 21.20
C VAL A 157 2.01 6.88 21.55
N LEU A 158 2.96 7.05 22.48
CA LEU A 158 3.79 5.93 22.95
C LEU A 158 2.98 4.88 23.69
N LEU A 159 2.04 5.29 24.55
CA LEU A 159 1.16 4.35 25.23
C LEU A 159 0.31 3.56 24.22
N SER A 160 -0.33 4.25 23.27
CA SER A 160 -1.15 3.62 22.24
C SER A 160 -0.35 2.64 21.39
N ALA A 161 0.90 2.97 21.02
CA ALA A 161 1.78 2.08 20.27
C ALA A 161 2.14 0.82 21.07
N LYS A 162 2.46 0.95 22.36
CA LYS A 162 2.78 -0.19 23.23
C LYS A 162 1.57 -1.11 23.43
N LEU A 163 0.39 -0.54 23.67
CA LEU A 163 -0.86 -1.31 23.80
C LEU A 163 -1.24 -2.02 22.50
N LEU A 164 -0.96 -1.40 21.34
CA LEU A 164 -1.15 -2.04 20.04
C LEU A 164 -0.22 -3.25 19.85
N GLY A 165 1.03 -3.17 20.32
CA GLY A 165 1.96 -4.30 20.33
C GLY A 165 1.45 -5.48 21.16
N ILE A 166 1.00 -5.22 22.40
CA ILE A 166 0.35 -6.24 23.25
C ILE A 166 -0.89 -6.81 22.54
N GLY A 167 -1.69 -5.94 21.91
CA GLY A 167 -2.85 -6.35 21.13
C GLY A 167 -2.52 -7.34 20.02
N ALA A 168 -1.41 -7.14 19.32
CA ALA A 168 -0.95 -8.04 18.26
C ALA A 168 -0.45 -9.39 18.78
N GLU A 169 0.18 -9.43 19.95
CA GLU A 169 0.63 -10.68 20.58
C GLU A 169 -0.53 -11.50 21.18
N VAL A 170 -1.56 -10.82 21.69
CA VAL A 170 -2.75 -11.45 22.27
C VAL A 170 -3.75 -11.88 21.20
N ALA A 171 -3.79 -11.17 20.06
CA ALA A 171 -4.72 -11.47 18.99
C ALA A 171 -4.50 -12.90 18.45
N LYS A 172 -5.62 -13.59 18.22
CA LYS A 172 -5.65 -14.88 17.55
C LYS A 172 -6.22 -14.63 16.16
N GLU A 173 -5.47 -14.97 15.12
CA GLU A 173 -5.94 -14.83 13.74
C GLU A 173 -7.09 -15.81 13.49
N GLY A 174 -8.26 -15.26 13.17
CA GLY A 174 -9.38 -16.01 12.63
C GLY A 174 -9.19 -16.27 11.15
N SER A 175 -9.90 -17.25 10.62
CA SER A 175 -9.96 -17.48 9.18
C SER A 175 -11.29 -18.11 8.78
N ASP A 176 -11.79 -17.69 7.62
CA ASP A 176 -12.97 -18.28 7.01
C ASP A 176 -12.75 -19.74 6.62
N ALA A 177 -13.85 -20.50 6.62
CA ALA A 177 -13.86 -21.80 6.00
C ALA A 177 -13.53 -21.64 4.51
N LYS A 178 -12.81 -22.62 3.93
CA LYS A 178 -12.42 -22.57 2.52
C LYS A 178 -12.41 -23.93 1.86
N LEU A 179 -12.55 -23.94 0.54
CA LEU A 179 -12.41 -25.14 -0.27
C LEU A 179 -10.95 -25.39 -0.62
N THR A 180 -10.53 -26.66 -0.57
CA THR A 180 -9.22 -27.12 -1.03
C THR A 180 -9.35 -28.44 -1.77
N ILE A 181 -8.38 -28.78 -2.63
CA ILE A 181 -8.34 -30.08 -3.30
C ILE A 181 -7.38 -31.00 -2.54
N LYS A 182 -7.89 -32.15 -2.09
CA LYS A 182 -7.08 -33.26 -1.56
C LYS A 182 -7.47 -34.55 -2.26
N ASP A 183 -6.49 -35.29 -2.75
CA ASP A 183 -6.68 -36.57 -3.44
C ASP A 183 -7.71 -36.49 -4.59
N GLY A 184 -7.71 -35.39 -5.35
CA GLY A 184 -8.63 -35.17 -6.47
C GLY A 184 -10.08 -34.88 -6.06
N LYS A 185 -10.34 -34.50 -4.81
CA LYS A 185 -11.67 -34.15 -4.30
C LYS A 185 -11.64 -32.81 -3.58
N LEU A 186 -12.75 -32.08 -3.65
CA LEU A 186 -12.94 -30.90 -2.81
C LEU A 186 -13.17 -31.30 -1.36
N VAL A 187 -12.42 -30.67 -0.45
CA VAL A 187 -12.51 -30.82 0.99
C VAL A 187 -12.67 -29.44 1.60
N ILE A 188 -13.52 -29.34 2.63
CA ILE A 188 -13.72 -28.12 3.39
C ILE A 188 -12.61 -28.03 4.44
N LEU A 189 -11.83 -26.95 4.41
CA LEU A 189 -11.00 -26.56 5.52
C LEU A 189 -11.88 -25.75 6.49
N PRO A 190 -11.95 -26.15 7.77
CA PRO A 190 -12.80 -25.50 8.75
C PRO A 190 -12.37 -24.07 9.03
N ALA A 191 -13.33 -23.24 9.42
CA ALA A 191 -13.09 -21.88 9.88
C ALA A 191 -12.43 -21.90 11.26
N THR A 192 -11.65 -20.88 11.58
CA THR A 192 -11.07 -20.69 12.91
C THR A 192 -11.57 -19.39 13.49
N ILE A 193 -12.09 -19.44 14.72
CA ILE A 193 -12.53 -18.25 15.45
C ILE A 193 -11.31 -17.42 15.81
N GLY A 194 -11.33 -16.15 15.42
CA GLY A 194 -10.33 -15.16 15.81
C GLY A 194 -10.68 -14.51 17.14
N SER A 195 -9.75 -13.76 17.69
CA SER A 195 -10.04 -12.87 18.80
C SER A 195 -9.13 -11.67 18.77
N SER A 196 -9.66 -10.50 19.11
CA SER A 196 -8.90 -9.26 19.17
C SER A 196 -9.05 -8.58 20.53
N VAL A 197 -8.08 -7.75 20.90
CA VAL A 197 -8.13 -7.01 22.17
C VAL A 197 -9.11 -5.85 22.07
N VAL A 198 -9.97 -5.68 23.07
CA VAL A 198 -10.87 -4.53 23.22
C VAL A 198 -10.05 -3.29 23.58
N LYS A 199 -9.49 -2.62 22.57
CA LYS A 199 -8.50 -1.53 22.70
C LYS A 199 -8.96 -0.41 23.64
N GLY A 200 -10.22 0.02 23.51
CA GLY A 200 -10.78 1.09 24.35
C GLY A 200 -10.86 0.71 25.83
N SER A 201 -11.26 -0.53 26.14
CA SER A 201 -11.32 -1.02 27.52
C SER A 201 -9.92 -1.14 28.13
N LEU A 202 -8.95 -1.67 27.37
CA LEU A 202 -7.57 -1.82 27.84
C LEU A 202 -6.93 -0.46 28.11
N TYR A 203 -7.03 0.48 27.17
CA TYR A 203 -6.50 1.84 27.33
C TYR A 203 -7.12 2.54 28.54
N LYS A 204 -8.46 2.49 28.66
CA LYS A 204 -9.17 3.09 29.80
C LYS A 204 -8.72 2.48 31.13
N ALA A 205 -8.60 1.16 31.20
CA ALA A 205 -8.13 0.47 32.41
C ALA A 205 -6.69 0.86 32.78
N THR A 206 -5.82 1.09 31.79
CA THR A 206 -4.46 1.62 32.01
C THR A 206 -4.49 3.02 32.59
N VAL A 207 -5.22 3.95 31.98
CA VAL A 207 -5.27 5.34 32.48
C VAL A 207 -5.90 5.41 33.87
N GLU A 208 -6.99 4.66 34.11
CA GLU A 208 -7.60 4.57 35.44
C GLU A 208 -6.66 3.94 36.49
N SER A 209 -5.65 3.15 36.08
CA SER A 209 -4.64 2.63 37.00
C SER A 209 -3.70 3.72 37.53
N PHE A 210 -3.54 4.84 36.80
CA PHE A 210 -2.73 5.98 37.22
C PHE A 210 -3.41 6.83 38.29
N ASP A 211 -4.73 6.69 38.47
CA ASP A 211 -5.48 7.45 39.48
C ASP A 211 -5.16 6.98 40.92
N GLN A 212 -4.51 5.83 41.09
CA GLN A 212 -4.14 5.25 42.39
C GLN A 212 -2.62 5.07 42.49
N ILE A 213 -2.07 5.35 43.67
CA ILE A 213 -0.63 5.16 43.96
C ILE A 213 -0.43 3.72 44.46
N GLU A 214 -0.74 2.74 43.61
CA GLU A 214 -0.58 1.31 43.89
C GLU A 214 -0.28 0.48 42.64
N ASP A 215 0.29 -0.71 42.85
CA ASP A 215 0.53 -1.66 41.77
C ASP A 215 -0.76 -2.44 41.47
N LYS A 216 -1.46 -2.03 40.40
CA LYS A 216 -2.66 -2.71 39.93
C LYS A 216 -2.32 -3.65 38.77
N GLN A 217 -2.75 -4.91 38.89
CA GLN A 217 -2.73 -5.85 37.76
C GLN A 217 -3.94 -5.60 36.87
N LEU A 218 -3.70 -5.41 35.57
CA LEU A 218 -4.73 -5.18 34.57
C LEU A 218 -5.02 -6.47 33.82
N PHE A 219 -6.30 -6.74 33.53
CA PHE A 219 -6.72 -7.91 32.76
C PHE A 219 -7.10 -7.48 31.35
N ILE A 220 -6.53 -8.15 30.35
CA ILE A 220 -6.81 -7.86 28.95
C ILE A 220 -8.15 -8.48 28.59
N GLN A 221 -9.07 -7.65 28.11
CA GLN A 221 -10.35 -8.10 27.58
C GLN A 221 -10.22 -8.30 26.07
N THR A 222 -10.72 -9.43 25.60
CA THR A 222 -10.80 -9.76 24.18
C THR A 222 -12.25 -9.87 23.73
N GLU A 223 -12.48 -9.61 22.46
CA GLU A 223 -13.72 -9.89 21.75
C GLU A 223 -13.49 -10.95 20.69
N SER A 224 -14.50 -11.80 20.47
CA SER A 224 -14.47 -12.83 19.41
C SER A 224 -14.56 -12.14 18.06
N ASP A 225 -13.77 -12.61 17.12
CA ASP A 225 -13.88 -12.26 15.71
C ASP A 225 -14.36 -13.51 14.96
N ASP A 226 -15.68 -13.60 14.82
CA ASP A 226 -16.33 -14.78 14.25
C ASP A 226 -16.13 -14.79 12.73
N PRO A 227 -15.79 -15.94 12.13
CA PRO A 227 -15.60 -16.03 10.68
C PRO A 227 -16.89 -15.72 9.92
N ASP A 228 -16.75 -15.03 8.80
CA ASP A 228 -17.86 -14.65 7.93
C ASP A 228 -18.42 -15.86 7.19
N ILE A 229 -17.54 -16.79 6.78
CA ILE A 229 -17.89 -18.01 6.05
C ILE A 229 -17.65 -19.24 6.93
N LEU A 230 -18.72 -20.00 7.17
CA LEU A 230 -18.70 -21.24 7.93
C LEU A 230 -18.69 -22.49 7.03
N GLU A 231 -18.41 -23.64 7.62
CA GLU A 231 -18.45 -24.94 6.93
C GLU A 231 -19.85 -25.26 6.41
N SER A 232 -20.89 -24.85 7.13
CA SER A 232 -22.28 -24.98 6.70
C SER A 232 -22.57 -24.19 5.43
N ASP A 233 -21.95 -23.01 5.29
CA ASP A 233 -22.13 -22.15 4.13
C ASP A 233 -21.51 -22.82 2.90
N ILE A 234 -20.27 -23.31 3.02
CA ILE A 234 -19.60 -24.04 1.96
C ILE A 234 -20.33 -25.35 1.63
N SER A 235 -20.84 -26.05 2.64
CA SER A 235 -21.59 -27.29 2.43
C SER A 235 -22.82 -27.07 1.54
N SER A 236 -23.47 -25.90 1.63
CA SER A 236 -24.64 -25.58 0.80
C SER A 236 -24.31 -25.39 -0.69
N ILE A 237 -23.07 -25.01 -1.02
CA ILE A 237 -22.60 -24.75 -2.38
C ILE A 237 -21.61 -25.81 -2.89
N LEU A 238 -21.30 -26.84 -2.09
CA LEU A 238 -20.26 -27.82 -2.40
C LEU A 238 -20.52 -28.59 -3.70
N ASP A 239 -21.78 -28.93 -3.99
CA ASP A 239 -22.14 -29.61 -5.24
C ASP A 239 -21.95 -28.71 -6.47
N LYS A 240 -22.28 -27.42 -6.33
CA LYS A 240 -22.04 -26.41 -7.39
C LYS A 240 -20.54 -26.22 -7.59
N ALA A 241 -19.78 -26.11 -6.51
CA ALA A 241 -18.31 -25.99 -6.55
C ALA A 241 -17.67 -27.19 -7.25
N ASN A 242 -18.06 -28.42 -6.89
CA ASN A 242 -17.54 -29.63 -7.52
C ASN A 242 -17.78 -29.65 -9.04
N LYS A 243 -18.98 -29.26 -9.48
CA LYS A 243 -19.30 -29.20 -10.92
C LYS A 243 -18.43 -28.18 -11.66
N ILE A 244 -18.23 -26.99 -11.10
CA ILE A 244 -17.43 -25.93 -11.74
C ILE A 244 -15.95 -26.31 -11.75
N VAL A 245 -15.40 -26.72 -10.61
CA VAL A 245 -13.97 -26.97 -10.42
C VAL A 245 -13.45 -28.14 -11.26
N PHE A 246 -14.24 -29.21 -11.38
CA PHE A 246 -13.81 -30.42 -12.11
C PHE A 246 -14.31 -30.50 -13.55
N SER A 247 -15.08 -29.51 -14.03
CA SER A 247 -15.44 -29.46 -15.45
C SER A 247 -14.27 -28.95 -16.30
N PRO A 248 -13.96 -29.60 -17.44
CA PRO A 248 -12.93 -29.09 -18.34
C PRO A 248 -13.29 -27.68 -18.82
N PHE A 249 -12.46 -26.71 -18.49
CA PHE A 249 -12.65 -25.32 -18.89
C PHE A 249 -11.45 -24.82 -19.69
N LYS A 250 -11.71 -24.10 -20.77
CA LYS A 250 -10.65 -23.52 -21.60
C LYS A 250 -11.00 -22.13 -22.10
N ILE A 251 -9.98 -21.33 -22.38
CA ILE A 251 -10.13 -20.10 -23.14
C ILE A 251 -9.43 -20.24 -24.49
N THR A 252 -9.91 -19.52 -25.51
CA THR A 252 -9.36 -19.57 -26.87
C THR A 252 -9.12 -18.18 -27.44
N TYR A 253 -8.04 -18.01 -28.20
CA TYR A 253 -7.77 -16.79 -28.96
C TYR A 253 -7.09 -17.13 -30.29
N GLY A 254 -7.84 -17.06 -31.39
CA GLY A 254 -7.36 -17.51 -32.70
C GLY A 254 -6.96 -18.98 -32.67
N LYS A 255 -5.66 -19.28 -32.79
CA LYS A 255 -5.10 -20.65 -32.71
C LYS A 255 -4.59 -21.02 -31.31
N LYS A 256 -4.53 -20.06 -30.39
CA LYS A 256 -4.07 -20.28 -29.01
C LYS A 256 -5.23 -20.85 -28.17
N GLU A 257 -4.90 -21.79 -27.30
CA GLU A 257 -5.82 -22.40 -26.35
C GLU A 257 -5.13 -22.53 -25.00
N TRP A 258 -5.80 -22.10 -23.93
CA TRP A 258 -5.35 -22.30 -22.56
C TRP A 258 -6.39 -23.15 -21.83
N LYS A 259 -5.95 -24.31 -21.32
CA LYS A 259 -6.77 -25.21 -20.53
C LYS A 259 -6.50 -24.96 -19.05
N PHE A 260 -7.56 -24.94 -18.25
CA PHE A 260 -7.44 -24.75 -16.81
C PHE A 260 -7.43 -26.10 -16.10
N THR A 261 -6.57 -26.22 -15.08
CA THR A 261 -6.66 -27.32 -14.11
C THR A 261 -7.71 -26.99 -13.04
N ALA A 262 -8.13 -28.01 -12.28
CA ALA A 262 -9.06 -27.84 -11.18
C ALA A 262 -8.53 -26.87 -10.12
N GLU A 263 -7.23 -26.90 -9.84
CA GLU A 263 -6.56 -25.99 -8.91
C GLU A 263 -6.60 -24.54 -9.42
N GLN A 264 -6.39 -24.34 -10.73
CA GLN A 264 -6.46 -23.01 -11.32
C GLN A 264 -7.89 -22.45 -11.26
N ILE A 265 -8.90 -23.27 -11.57
CA ILE A 265 -10.30 -22.85 -11.42
C ILE A 265 -10.63 -22.54 -9.96
N LEU A 266 -10.25 -23.42 -9.03
CA LEU A 266 -10.51 -23.19 -7.61
C LEU A 266 -9.84 -21.90 -7.11
N ASN A 267 -8.62 -21.60 -7.55
CA ASN A 267 -7.92 -20.37 -7.19
C ASN A 267 -8.60 -19.10 -7.74
N LEU A 268 -9.35 -19.22 -8.85
CA LEU A 268 -10.13 -18.10 -9.39
C LEU A 268 -11.48 -17.91 -8.70
N LEU A 269 -11.89 -18.80 -7.81
CA LEU A 269 -13.18 -18.75 -7.13
C LEU A 269 -13.04 -18.23 -5.69
N THR A 270 -14.09 -17.58 -5.22
CA THR A 270 -14.31 -17.25 -3.81
C THR A 270 -15.79 -17.40 -3.47
N VAL A 271 -16.10 -17.53 -2.18
CA VAL A 271 -17.48 -17.50 -1.69
C VAL A 271 -17.91 -16.04 -1.55
N ASP A 272 -19.08 -15.73 -2.09
CA ASP A 272 -19.78 -14.46 -1.90
C ASP A 272 -21.02 -14.72 -1.03
N LYS A 273 -21.07 -14.05 0.12
CA LYS A 273 -22.15 -14.20 1.10
C LYS A 273 -22.79 -12.83 1.34
N ASP A 274 -23.99 -12.66 0.81
CA ASP A 274 -24.91 -11.60 1.23
C ASP A 274 -25.86 -12.16 2.29
N LYS A 275 -26.48 -11.31 3.12
CA LYS A 275 -27.30 -11.59 4.31
C LYS A 275 -28.17 -12.85 4.30
N THR A 276 -28.59 -13.32 3.13
CA THR A 276 -29.40 -14.54 2.95
C THR A 276 -28.95 -15.44 1.79
N ASN A 277 -27.98 -15.03 0.98
CA ASN A 277 -27.58 -15.74 -0.24
C ASN A 277 -26.09 -16.03 -0.21
N ILE A 278 -25.73 -17.28 -0.45
CA ILE A 278 -24.35 -17.76 -0.52
C ILE A 278 -24.16 -18.31 -1.92
N ASP A 279 -23.18 -17.78 -2.65
CA ASP A 279 -22.83 -18.28 -3.97
C ASP A 279 -21.32 -18.22 -4.23
N LEU A 280 -20.88 -18.82 -5.33
CA LEU A 280 -19.52 -18.72 -5.85
C LEU A 280 -19.42 -17.52 -6.79
N THR A 281 -18.35 -16.75 -6.64
CA THR A 281 -17.98 -15.67 -7.56
C THR A 281 -16.50 -15.77 -7.90
N LEU A 282 -16.02 -14.88 -8.77
CA LEU A 282 -14.60 -14.79 -9.05
C LEU A 282 -13.87 -14.09 -7.91
N ASN A 283 -12.77 -14.68 -7.46
CA ASN A 283 -11.81 -13.98 -6.62
C ASN A 283 -11.20 -12.84 -7.44
N LYS A 284 -11.47 -11.60 -7.02
CA LYS A 284 -11.10 -10.40 -7.77
C LYS A 284 -9.59 -10.32 -8.01
N ASP A 285 -8.78 -10.46 -6.98
CA ASP A 285 -7.34 -10.25 -7.05
C ASP A 285 -6.64 -11.33 -7.89
N ASN A 286 -7.04 -12.59 -7.70
CA ASN A 286 -6.52 -13.71 -8.47
C ASN A 286 -6.93 -13.61 -9.95
N PHE A 287 -8.15 -13.16 -10.22
CA PHE A 287 -8.63 -12.99 -11.59
C PHE A 287 -7.99 -11.77 -12.27
N GLU A 288 -7.80 -10.65 -11.58
CA GLU A 288 -7.08 -9.48 -12.10
C GLU A 288 -5.64 -9.86 -12.48
N SER A 289 -4.93 -10.61 -11.62
CA SER A 289 -3.59 -11.13 -11.91
C SER A 289 -3.55 -12.03 -13.16
N TYR A 290 -4.60 -12.84 -13.34
CA TYR A 290 -4.76 -13.66 -14.54
C TYR A 290 -4.99 -12.81 -15.80
N LEU A 291 -5.85 -11.78 -15.71
CA LEU A 291 -6.13 -10.86 -16.82
C LEU A 291 -4.89 -10.07 -17.25
N GLU A 292 -4.00 -9.69 -16.33
CA GLU A 292 -2.72 -9.04 -16.67
C GLU A 292 -1.83 -9.96 -17.52
N THR A 293 -1.69 -11.21 -17.08
CA THR A 293 -0.91 -12.24 -17.78
C THR A 293 -1.50 -12.48 -19.16
N LEU A 294 -2.81 -12.77 -19.25
CA LEU A 294 -3.51 -12.99 -20.50
C LEU A 294 -3.41 -11.78 -21.43
N GLY A 295 -3.61 -10.57 -20.88
CA GLY A 295 -3.51 -9.30 -21.60
C GLY A 295 -2.15 -9.14 -22.27
N SER A 296 -1.07 -9.51 -21.59
CA SER A 296 0.28 -9.48 -22.15
C SER A 296 0.50 -10.48 -23.31
N GLU A 297 -0.16 -11.65 -23.25
CA GLU A 297 -0.03 -12.73 -24.24
C GLU A 297 -0.87 -12.51 -25.50
N VAL A 298 -2.00 -11.81 -25.38
CA VAL A 298 -2.89 -11.48 -26.52
C VAL A 298 -2.63 -10.09 -27.10
N LYS A 299 -1.80 -9.27 -26.43
CA LYS A 299 -1.43 -7.94 -26.90
C LYS A 299 -0.69 -8.01 -28.24
N GLU A 300 -1.25 -7.33 -29.24
CA GLU A 300 -0.60 -7.09 -30.53
C GLU A 300 -0.33 -5.60 -30.68
N SER A 301 0.94 -5.21 -30.85
CA SER A 301 1.27 -3.81 -31.15
C SER A 301 0.79 -3.42 -32.56
N PRO A 302 0.35 -2.17 -32.77
CA PRO A 302 0.06 -1.67 -34.11
C PRO A 302 1.32 -1.71 -34.99
N LYS A 303 1.11 -1.86 -36.31
CA LYS A 303 2.18 -1.76 -37.30
C LYS A 303 2.03 -0.52 -38.16
N ALA A 304 3.14 0.13 -38.47
CA ALA A 304 3.21 1.32 -39.30
C ALA A 304 4.19 1.16 -40.47
N GLN A 305 4.13 2.08 -41.43
CA GLN A 305 5.03 2.13 -42.58
C GLN A 305 5.27 3.58 -42.98
N VAL A 306 6.54 3.93 -43.15
CA VAL A 306 6.93 5.22 -43.76
C VAL A 306 6.60 5.17 -45.24
N THR A 307 5.85 6.15 -45.73
CA THR A 307 5.41 6.26 -47.14
C THR A 307 6.20 7.29 -47.91
N LYS A 308 6.78 8.29 -47.25
CA LYS A 308 7.58 9.34 -47.89
C LYS A 308 8.73 9.78 -46.99
N VAL A 309 9.94 9.71 -47.54
CA VAL A 309 11.19 10.18 -46.93
C VAL A 309 11.87 11.15 -47.90
N ASN A 310 12.38 12.24 -47.38
CA ASN A 310 13.24 13.17 -48.10
C ASN A 310 14.59 13.23 -47.37
N GLU A 311 15.63 12.70 -48.03
CA GLU A 311 16.92 12.39 -47.41
C GLU A 311 16.74 11.46 -46.19
N ASP A 312 16.88 12.01 -44.97
CA ASP A 312 16.65 11.29 -43.72
C ASP A 312 15.35 11.72 -43.02
N LYS A 313 14.66 12.76 -43.52
CA LYS A 313 13.45 13.29 -42.89
C LYS A 313 12.22 12.51 -43.34
N VAL A 314 11.47 12.00 -42.38
CA VAL A 314 10.16 11.37 -42.63
C VAL A 314 9.13 12.47 -42.85
N GLU A 315 8.55 12.51 -44.05
CA GLU A 315 7.46 13.44 -44.37
C GLU A 315 6.10 12.79 -44.08
N GLU A 316 5.96 11.49 -44.36
CA GLU A 316 4.70 10.77 -44.18
C GLU A 316 4.93 9.32 -43.77
N PHE A 317 4.06 8.84 -42.87
CA PHE A 317 3.90 7.42 -42.56
C PHE A 317 2.42 7.10 -42.33
N LYS A 318 2.05 5.83 -42.40
CA LYS A 318 0.69 5.34 -42.15
C LYS A 318 0.68 4.12 -41.23
N ILE A 319 -0.41 3.95 -40.51
CA ILE A 319 -0.69 2.68 -39.81
C ILE A 319 -1.17 1.69 -40.87
N ILE A 320 -0.55 0.50 -40.89
CA ILE A 320 -0.86 -0.58 -41.82
C ILE A 320 -1.58 -1.75 -41.14
N LYS A 321 -1.51 -1.82 -39.80
CA LYS A 321 -2.26 -2.79 -39.00
C LYS A 321 -2.58 -2.18 -37.63
N ASN A 322 -3.84 -2.24 -37.19
CA ASN A 322 -4.23 -1.85 -35.84
C ASN A 322 -3.61 -2.79 -34.80
N GLY A 323 -3.40 -2.28 -33.59
CA GLY A 323 -3.04 -3.11 -32.44
C GLY A 323 -4.27 -3.83 -31.87
N LYS A 324 -4.04 -4.74 -30.94
CA LYS A 324 -5.09 -5.41 -30.16
C LYS A 324 -4.68 -5.47 -28.71
N GLU A 325 -5.64 -5.22 -27.83
CA GLU A 325 -5.48 -5.35 -26.38
C GLU A 325 -6.71 -6.04 -25.79
N LEU A 326 -6.55 -6.74 -24.66
CA LEU A 326 -7.64 -7.44 -23.99
C LEU A 326 -8.76 -6.47 -23.61
N ASP A 327 -10.00 -6.78 -23.98
CA ASP A 327 -11.18 -6.11 -23.43
C ASP A 327 -11.47 -6.71 -22.06
N VAL A 328 -10.83 -6.17 -21.03
CA VAL A 328 -10.93 -6.65 -19.65
C VAL A 328 -12.40 -6.74 -19.21
N LYS A 329 -13.20 -5.70 -19.49
CA LYS A 329 -14.58 -5.63 -19.02
C LYS A 329 -15.43 -6.71 -19.67
N LYS A 330 -15.43 -6.76 -21.00
CA LYS A 330 -16.26 -7.70 -21.74
C LYS A 330 -15.79 -9.15 -21.55
N PHE A 331 -14.49 -9.39 -21.57
CA PHE A 331 -13.94 -10.71 -21.31
C PHE A 331 -14.24 -11.20 -19.88
N THR A 332 -14.23 -10.33 -18.87
CA THR A 332 -14.63 -10.71 -17.51
C THR A 332 -16.07 -11.21 -17.46
N GLU A 333 -16.98 -10.52 -18.15
CA GLU A 333 -18.39 -10.90 -18.24
C GLU A 333 -18.57 -12.22 -19.01
N ASP A 334 -17.93 -12.35 -20.18
CA ASP A 334 -17.96 -13.56 -21.00
C ASP A 334 -17.39 -14.77 -20.24
N PHE A 335 -16.28 -14.57 -19.50
CA PHE A 335 -15.63 -15.61 -18.69
C PHE A 335 -16.55 -16.07 -17.54
N LYS A 336 -17.15 -15.13 -16.80
CA LYS A 336 -18.11 -15.44 -15.74
C LYS A 336 -19.27 -16.27 -16.28
N ASN A 337 -19.90 -15.80 -17.35
CA ASN A 337 -21.03 -16.50 -17.97
C ASN A 337 -20.61 -17.91 -18.41
N ALA A 338 -19.46 -18.06 -19.06
CA ALA A 338 -19.00 -19.37 -19.52
C ALA A 338 -18.69 -20.34 -18.37
N LEU A 339 -18.07 -19.84 -17.29
CA LEU A 339 -17.66 -20.64 -16.14
C LEU A 339 -18.88 -21.09 -15.32
N PHE A 340 -19.82 -20.18 -15.05
CA PHE A 340 -20.98 -20.47 -14.21
C PHE A 340 -22.16 -21.12 -14.98
N ASP A 341 -22.27 -20.92 -16.31
CA ASP A 341 -23.30 -21.56 -17.15
C ASP A 341 -22.86 -22.93 -17.73
N ASN A 342 -21.70 -23.47 -17.33
CA ASN A 342 -21.13 -24.73 -17.85
C ASN A 342 -20.96 -24.76 -19.39
N LYS A 343 -20.61 -23.61 -20.01
CA LYS A 343 -20.29 -23.57 -21.45
C LYS A 343 -18.90 -24.16 -21.75
N ASN A 344 -18.06 -24.35 -20.73
CA ASN A 344 -16.74 -25.00 -20.76
C ASN A 344 -15.68 -24.36 -21.68
N THR A 345 -16.05 -23.32 -22.43
CA THR A 345 -15.16 -22.58 -23.31
C THR A 345 -15.59 -21.11 -23.40
N VAL A 346 -14.61 -20.22 -23.51
CA VAL A 346 -14.83 -18.80 -23.79
C VAL A 346 -13.76 -18.26 -24.74
N GLU A 347 -14.15 -17.44 -25.70
CA GLU A 347 -13.22 -16.76 -26.59
C GLU A 347 -12.71 -15.47 -25.94
N VAL A 348 -11.41 -15.19 -26.06
CA VAL A 348 -10.82 -13.97 -25.55
C VAL A 348 -11.29 -12.77 -26.36
N THR A 349 -11.98 -11.86 -25.70
CA THR A 349 -12.44 -10.61 -26.31
C THR A 349 -11.32 -9.57 -26.28
N VAL A 350 -10.99 -9.01 -27.45
CA VAL A 350 -9.97 -7.96 -27.60
C VAL A 350 -10.57 -6.72 -28.25
N ASN A 351 -10.09 -5.55 -27.86
CA ASN A 351 -10.37 -4.29 -28.53
C ASN A 351 -9.28 -4.02 -29.57
N GLU A 352 -9.70 -3.52 -30.73
CA GLU A 352 -8.76 -2.92 -31.67
C GLU A 352 -8.25 -1.62 -31.08
N VAL A 353 -6.94 -1.57 -30.84
CA VAL A 353 -6.27 -0.33 -30.49
C VAL A 353 -5.82 0.30 -31.79
N SER A 354 -6.72 1.10 -32.38
CA SER A 354 -6.32 2.08 -33.37
C SER A 354 -5.49 3.14 -32.67
N VAL A 355 -4.37 3.45 -33.27
CA VAL A 355 -3.65 4.66 -32.95
C VAL A 355 -4.57 5.87 -33.15
N PRO A 356 -4.62 6.86 -32.22
CA PRO A 356 -5.05 8.21 -32.53
C PRO A 356 -4.58 8.73 -33.88
N GLU A 357 -5.49 9.31 -34.64
CA GLU A 357 -5.23 9.86 -35.97
C GLU A 357 -4.06 10.86 -35.99
N ASP A 358 -3.78 11.49 -34.85
CA ASP A 358 -2.64 12.37 -34.66
C ASP A 358 -1.30 11.60 -34.67
N LYS A 359 -0.71 11.52 -35.87
CA LYS A 359 0.61 10.94 -36.13
C LYS A 359 1.75 11.67 -35.42
N SER A 360 1.57 12.94 -35.01
CA SER A 360 2.64 13.74 -34.39
C SER A 360 3.10 13.16 -33.05
N ARG A 361 2.18 12.51 -32.32
CA ARG A 361 2.45 11.86 -31.03
C ARG A 361 3.49 10.73 -31.08
N TYR A 362 3.76 10.19 -32.27
CA TYR A 362 4.73 9.12 -32.43
C TYR A 362 6.16 9.58 -32.57
N GLY A 363 6.38 10.83 -32.97
CA GLY A 363 7.72 11.35 -33.19
C GLY A 363 8.49 10.68 -34.33
N ILE A 364 7.83 9.98 -35.27
CA ILE A 364 8.53 9.39 -36.43
C ILE A 364 8.84 10.49 -37.44
N ASN A 365 9.97 11.18 -37.27
CA ASN A 365 10.34 12.34 -38.09
C ASN A 365 11.70 12.22 -38.80
N LYS A 366 12.55 11.25 -38.41
CA LYS A 366 13.87 11.05 -39.00
C LYS A 366 14.29 9.58 -39.04
N LEU A 367 15.14 9.21 -40.00
CA LEU A 367 15.92 7.98 -39.99
C LEU A 367 17.04 8.10 -38.93
N LEU A 368 16.98 7.25 -37.90
CA LEU A 368 17.96 7.20 -36.83
C LEU A 368 19.14 6.30 -37.17
N GLY A 369 18.89 5.18 -37.85
CA GLY A 369 19.93 4.25 -38.26
C GLY A 369 19.45 3.26 -39.30
N GLU A 370 20.37 2.88 -40.20
CA GLU A 370 20.18 1.85 -41.21
C GLU A 370 21.20 0.73 -41.03
N GLY A 371 20.75 -0.51 -41.08
CA GLY A 371 21.59 -1.71 -41.14
C GLY A 371 21.35 -2.41 -42.46
N VAL A 372 22.43 -2.88 -43.10
CA VAL A 372 22.38 -3.59 -44.39
C VAL A 372 23.14 -4.90 -44.29
N SER A 373 22.63 -5.95 -44.91
CA SER A 373 23.38 -7.18 -45.18
C SER A 373 23.09 -7.76 -46.56
N LYS A 374 24.07 -8.44 -47.14
CA LYS A 374 23.93 -9.19 -48.40
C LYS A 374 23.72 -10.68 -48.15
N PHE A 375 22.87 -11.32 -48.96
CA PHE A 375 22.61 -12.76 -48.91
C PHE A 375 22.91 -13.46 -50.24
N THR A 376 23.81 -12.90 -51.04
CA THR A 376 24.29 -13.48 -52.30
C THR A 376 24.76 -14.93 -52.10
N GLY A 377 24.34 -15.82 -52.99
CA GLY A 377 24.69 -17.25 -52.92
C GLY A 377 23.81 -18.09 -51.97
N SER A 378 22.79 -17.49 -51.34
CA SER A 378 21.83 -18.24 -50.52
C SER A 378 20.91 -19.12 -51.37
N GLY A 379 20.67 -20.35 -50.91
CA GLY A 379 19.63 -21.22 -51.48
C GLY A 379 18.22 -20.72 -51.19
N GLN A 380 17.24 -21.17 -51.99
CA GLN A 380 15.84 -20.75 -51.91
C GLN A 380 15.21 -20.90 -50.50
N PRO A 381 15.37 -22.02 -49.76
CA PRO A 381 14.80 -22.15 -48.41
C PRO A 381 15.31 -21.07 -47.44
N ARG A 382 16.59 -20.70 -47.56
CA ARG A 382 17.19 -19.65 -46.74
C ARG A 382 16.62 -18.28 -47.11
N ILE A 383 16.50 -17.98 -48.41
CA ILE A 383 15.91 -16.72 -48.90
C ILE A 383 14.47 -16.56 -48.42
N HIS A 384 13.66 -17.64 -48.50
CA HIS A 384 12.29 -17.68 -47.97
C HIS A 384 12.25 -17.35 -46.48
N ASN A 385 13.12 -17.98 -45.67
CA ASN A 385 13.21 -17.70 -44.23
C ASN A 385 13.61 -16.25 -43.92
N LEU A 386 14.55 -15.66 -44.68
CA LEU A 386 14.92 -14.25 -44.53
C LEU A 386 13.73 -13.33 -44.83
N ALA A 387 13.01 -13.60 -45.94
CA ALA A 387 11.86 -12.82 -46.35
C ALA A 387 10.75 -12.84 -45.28
N LEU A 388 10.42 -14.03 -44.80
CA LEU A 388 9.40 -14.22 -43.75
C LEU A 388 9.80 -13.53 -42.44
N ALA A 389 11.07 -13.66 -42.02
CA ALA A 389 11.55 -12.97 -40.83
C ALA A 389 11.51 -11.44 -41.00
N ALA A 390 11.92 -10.92 -42.15
CA ALA A 390 11.84 -9.49 -42.45
C ALA A 390 10.40 -8.99 -42.36
N GLU A 391 9.45 -9.65 -43.02
CA GLU A 391 8.02 -9.32 -42.99
C GLU A 391 7.46 -9.26 -41.57
N ARG A 392 7.79 -10.25 -40.73
CA ARG A 392 7.29 -10.31 -39.34
C ARG A 392 7.81 -9.18 -38.48
N THR A 393 9.08 -8.82 -38.65
CA THR A 393 9.72 -7.69 -37.95
C THR A 393 9.38 -6.32 -38.56
N ASN A 394 8.76 -6.29 -39.73
CA ASN A 394 8.41 -5.04 -40.40
C ASN A 394 7.27 -4.30 -39.70
N GLY A 395 7.43 -2.98 -39.61
CA GLY A 395 6.43 -2.02 -39.17
C GLY A 395 6.23 -1.93 -37.67
N VAL A 396 7.10 -2.55 -36.85
CA VAL A 396 6.93 -2.58 -35.40
C VAL A 396 7.15 -1.19 -34.80
N LEU A 397 6.18 -0.72 -34.01
CA LEU A 397 6.29 0.49 -33.20
C LEU A 397 6.76 0.13 -31.78
N VAL A 398 7.92 0.66 -31.38
CA VAL A 398 8.53 0.45 -30.06
C VAL A 398 8.28 1.69 -29.20
N PRO A 399 7.46 1.61 -28.13
CA PRO A 399 7.17 2.76 -27.28
C PRO A 399 8.42 3.30 -26.55
N PRO A 400 8.44 4.58 -26.16
CA PRO A 400 9.51 5.14 -25.34
C PRO A 400 9.65 4.38 -24.02
N GLY A 401 10.87 4.12 -23.59
CA GLY A 401 11.21 3.36 -22.39
C GLY A 401 11.08 1.83 -22.52
N SER A 402 10.45 1.32 -23.58
CA SER A 402 10.21 -0.12 -23.77
C SER A 402 11.41 -0.86 -24.35
N ILE A 403 11.46 -2.17 -24.10
CA ILE A 403 12.45 -3.08 -24.70
C ILE A 403 11.82 -3.77 -25.92
N TYR A 404 12.47 -3.66 -27.06
CA TYR A 404 12.17 -4.47 -28.22
C TYR A 404 12.85 -5.84 -28.11
N SER A 405 12.12 -6.90 -28.47
CA SER A 405 12.64 -8.26 -28.59
C SER A 405 12.51 -8.74 -30.04
N PHE A 406 13.62 -9.20 -30.60
CA PHE A 406 13.64 -9.77 -31.94
C PHE A 406 12.86 -11.09 -31.98
N ASN A 407 13.07 -11.97 -30.99
CA ASN A 407 12.33 -13.23 -30.87
C ASN A 407 10.82 -13.03 -30.77
N LYS A 408 10.37 -12.03 -29.99
CA LYS A 408 8.94 -11.70 -29.90
C LYS A 408 8.37 -11.25 -31.26
N SER A 409 9.13 -10.47 -32.02
CA SER A 409 8.69 -9.90 -33.30
C SER A 409 8.69 -10.92 -34.44
N VAL A 410 9.68 -11.83 -34.47
CA VAL A 410 9.78 -12.88 -35.50
C VAL A 410 8.84 -14.07 -35.22
N GLY A 411 8.36 -14.21 -33.98
CA GLY A 411 7.49 -15.31 -33.56
C GLY A 411 8.21 -16.66 -33.55
N GLU A 412 7.48 -17.75 -33.31
CA GLU A 412 8.08 -19.09 -33.31
C GLU A 412 8.70 -19.42 -34.67
N ILE A 413 9.90 -19.99 -34.65
CA ILE A 413 10.66 -20.39 -35.84
C ILE A 413 10.54 -21.91 -36.03
N ASN A 414 9.55 -22.37 -36.80
CA ASN A 414 9.36 -23.77 -37.15
C ASN A 414 8.55 -23.94 -38.45
N ALA A 415 8.41 -25.17 -38.94
CA ALA A 415 7.63 -25.45 -40.16
C ALA A 415 6.15 -25.07 -40.04
N LYS A 416 5.54 -25.19 -38.85
CA LYS A 416 4.11 -24.84 -38.64
C LYS A 416 3.86 -23.34 -38.77
N THR A 417 4.88 -22.52 -38.50
CA THR A 417 4.85 -21.09 -38.73
C THR A 417 5.41 -20.71 -40.10
N GLY A 418 5.70 -21.67 -40.98
CA GLY A 418 6.06 -21.41 -42.37
C GLY A 418 7.55 -21.18 -42.63
N TYR A 419 8.44 -21.47 -41.66
CA TYR A 419 9.87 -21.50 -41.91
C TYR A 419 10.31 -22.83 -42.51
N ASP A 420 11.17 -22.78 -43.52
CA ASP A 420 11.76 -23.94 -44.15
C ASP A 420 13.03 -24.42 -43.43
N THR A 421 13.42 -25.67 -43.70
CA THR A 421 14.71 -26.20 -43.27
C THR A 421 15.85 -25.65 -44.13
N ALA A 422 16.85 -25.08 -43.48
CA ALA A 422 18.09 -24.61 -44.10
C ALA A 422 19.26 -24.78 -43.11
N TYR A 423 20.50 -24.47 -43.52
CA TYR A 423 21.63 -24.57 -42.61
C TYR A 423 21.53 -23.56 -41.45
N ILE A 424 21.64 -24.08 -40.23
CA ILE A 424 21.73 -23.35 -38.96
C ILE A 424 23.05 -23.65 -38.27
N ILE A 425 23.40 -22.82 -37.29
CA ILE A 425 24.54 -23.06 -36.39
C ILE A 425 23.99 -23.52 -35.06
N SER A 426 24.30 -24.74 -34.65
CA SER A 426 23.86 -25.32 -33.37
C SER A 426 25.00 -26.10 -32.73
N ASN A 427 25.21 -25.93 -31.43
CA ASN A 427 26.28 -26.58 -30.67
C ASN A 427 27.66 -26.46 -31.34
N GLY A 428 27.97 -25.28 -31.89
CA GLY A 428 29.24 -25.00 -32.56
C GLY A 428 29.43 -25.66 -33.92
N ARG A 429 28.38 -26.19 -34.56
CA ARG A 429 28.46 -26.85 -35.88
C ARG A 429 27.35 -26.37 -36.82
N THR A 430 27.63 -26.41 -38.13
CA THR A 430 26.64 -26.18 -39.18
C THR A 430 25.81 -27.47 -39.39
N VAL A 431 24.50 -27.40 -39.19
CA VAL A 431 23.57 -28.53 -39.38
C VAL A 431 22.30 -28.05 -40.10
N LEU A 432 21.51 -28.94 -40.68
CA LEU A 432 20.17 -28.58 -41.19
C LEU A 432 19.20 -28.40 -40.02
N GLY A 433 18.42 -27.33 -40.06
CA GLY A 433 17.37 -27.04 -39.08
C GLY A 433 16.38 -26.01 -39.59
N GLU A 434 15.26 -25.85 -38.88
CA GLU A 434 14.21 -24.91 -39.25
C GLU A 434 14.70 -23.46 -39.07
N GLY A 435 14.35 -22.57 -40.00
CA GLY A 435 14.69 -21.15 -39.90
C GLY A 435 16.15 -20.80 -40.19
N GLY A 436 16.90 -21.67 -40.86
CA GLY A 436 18.23 -21.32 -41.38
C GLY A 436 18.17 -20.03 -42.21
N GLY A 437 18.90 -19.01 -41.77
CA GLY A 437 18.88 -17.65 -42.33
C GLY A 437 18.32 -16.56 -41.41
N VAL A 438 17.50 -16.89 -40.40
CA VAL A 438 16.88 -15.87 -39.53
C VAL A 438 17.91 -15.07 -38.70
N CYS A 439 19.05 -15.69 -38.32
CA CYS A 439 20.14 -14.97 -37.65
C CYS A 439 20.72 -13.83 -38.50
N GLN A 440 20.60 -13.88 -39.84
CA GLN A 440 21.02 -12.77 -40.70
C GLN A 440 20.08 -11.58 -40.56
N THR A 441 18.79 -11.82 -40.37
CA THR A 441 17.80 -10.77 -40.10
C THR A 441 18.10 -10.08 -38.76
N SER A 442 18.38 -10.86 -37.71
CA SER A 442 18.85 -10.33 -36.41
C SER A 442 20.15 -9.53 -36.56
N THR A 443 21.13 -10.06 -37.28
CA THR A 443 22.40 -9.38 -37.56
C THR A 443 22.20 -8.03 -38.28
N THR A 444 21.29 -7.98 -39.26
CA THR A 444 21.00 -6.74 -39.99
C THR A 444 20.32 -5.71 -39.09
N MET A 445 19.37 -6.15 -38.25
CA MET A 445 18.73 -5.31 -37.25
C MET A 445 19.74 -4.77 -36.24
N PHE A 446 20.68 -5.61 -35.76
CA PHE A 446 21.75 -5.20 -34.85
C PHE A 446 22.60 -4.06 -35.42
N ARG A 447 22.94 -4.11 -36.72
CA ARG A 447 23.65 -3.02 -37.40
C ARG A 447 22.83 -1.73 -37.41
N ALA A 448 21.51 -1.81 -37.63
CA ALA A 448 20.63 -0.64 -37.57
C ALA A 448 20.57 -0.04 -36.16
N ILE A 449 20.47 -0.90 -35.13
CA ILE A 449 20.47 -0.51 -33.70
C ILE A 449 21.79 0.21 -33.34
N LEU A 450 22.93 -0.36 -33.76
CA LEU A 450 24.25 0.24 -33.55
C LEU A 450 24.36 1.61 -34.24
N ASN A 451 23.97 1.69 -35.51
CA ASN A 451 24.01 2.94 -36.27
C ASN A 451 23.05 4.01 -35.74
N ALA A 452 21.97 3.60 -35.07
CA ALA A 452 21.06 4.49 -34.33
C ALA A 452 21.55 4.86 -32.93
N GLY A 453 22.64 4.26 -32.44
CA GLY A 453 23.18 4.50 -31.11
C GLY A 453 22.22 4.12 -29.97
N LEU A 454 21.39 3.09 -30.19
CA LEU A 454 20.41 2.65 -29.20
C LEU A 454 21.04 1.66 -28.20
N PRO A 455 20.66 1.71 -26.90
CA PRO A 455 21.17 0.78 -25.92
C PRO A 455 20.83 -0.68 -26.26
N ILE A 456 21.86 -1.50 -26.43
CA ILE A 456 21.73 -2.95 -26.59
C ILE A 456 21.52 -3.57 -25.21
N VAL A 457 20.36 -4.19 -25.01
CA VAL A 457 20.01 -4.89 -23.78
C VAL A 457 20.56 -6.32 -23.81
N SER A 458 20.49 -6.97 -24.97
CA SER A 458 21.00 -8.34 -25.15
C SER A 458 21.47 -8.54 -26.59
N ARG A 459 22.66 -9.12 -26.75
CA ARG A 459 23.24 -9.51 -28.05
C ARG A 459 24.25 -10.64 -27.83
N PHE A 460 24.15 -11.69 -28.63
CA PHE A 460 25.07 -12.82 -28.61
C PHE A 460 25.77 -12.97 -29.96
N PRO A 461 27.11 -13.12 -30.01
CA PRO A 461 27.79 -13.48 -31.24
C PRO A 461 27.50 -14.94 -31.61
N HIS A 462 27.77 -15.32 -32.86
CA HIS A 462 27.75 -16.73 -33.26
C HIS A 462 28.91 -17.50 -32.61
N ALA A 463 28.77 -18.83 -32.52
CA ALA A 463 29.78 -19.71 -31.92
C ALA A 463 31.15 -19.71 -32.66
N TYR A 464 31.16 -19.29 -33.93
CA TYR A 464 32.37 -19.10 -34.73
C TYR A 464 32.13 -17.99 -35.76
N ARG A 465 33.21 -17.47 -36.35
CA ARG A 465 33.14 -16.43 -37.38
C ARG A 465 32.45 -16.95 -38.64
N VAL A 466 31.46 -16.21 -39.09
CA VAL A 466 30.67 -16.53 -40.27
C VAL A 466 31.05 -15.55 -41.38
N TYR A 467 31.86 -16.02 -42.33
CA TYR A 467 32.52 -15.18 -43.31
C TYR A 467 31.55 -14.26 -44.09
N TYR A 468 30.33 -14.73 -44.37
CA TYR A 468 29.40 -13.98 -45.21
C TYR A 468 28.81 -12.74 -44.52
N TYR A 469 28.87 -12.63 -43.18
CA TYR A 469 28.55 -11.38 -42.49
C TYR A 469 29.64 -10.32 -42.65
N GLU A 470 30.83 -10.71 -43.09
CA GLU A 470 31.98 -9.83 -43.21
C GLU A 470 32.21 -9.36 -44.67
N LEU A 471 31.34 -9.80 -45.60
CA LEU A 471 31.39 -9.39 -47.00
C LEU A 471 31.09 -7.90 -47.20
N ASP A 472 30.34 -7.31 -46.27
CA ASP A 472 29.84 -5.93 -46.35
C ASP A 472 29.96 -5.15 -45.03
N SER A 473 30.62 -5.73 -44.03
CA SER A 473 30.82 -5.11 -42.71
C SER A 473 32.11 -5.62 -42.08
N PRO A 474 32.79 -4.83 -41.22
CA PRO A 474 33.88 -5.34 -40.40
C PRO A 474 33.43 -6.46 -39.45
N VAL A 475 34.40 -7.13 -38.84
CA VAL A 475 34.16 -8.16 -37.81
C VAL A 475 33.45 -7.59 -36.59
N GLY A 476 32.69 -8.42 -35.88
CA GLY A 476 32.04 -8.07 -34.61
C GLY A 476 30.60 -7.51 -34.74
N PHE A 477 30.09 -7.39 -35.97
CA PHE A 477 28.76 -6.85 -36.29
C PHE A 477 27.67 -7.91 -36.46
N ASP A 478 27.82 -9.09 -35.86
CA ASP A 478 26.86 -10.20 -35.95
C ASP A 478 25.99 -10.32 -34.70
N ALA A 479 24.73 -10.75 -34.85
CA ALA A 479 23.85 -11.03 -33.72
C ALA A 479 23.09 -12.32 -33.98
N SER A 480 23.43 -13.35 -33.21
CA SER A 480 22.77 -14.65 -33.23
C SER A 480 21.52 -14.63 -32.35
N ILE A 481 20.55 -15.47 -32.72
CA ILE A 481 19.37 -15.78 -31.91
C ILE A 481 19.16 -17.29 -31.88
N PHE A 482 18.51 -17.79 -30.83
CA PHE A 482 18.12 -19.18 -30.69
C PHE A 482 16.96 -19.25 -29.70
N GLN A 483 15.76 -19.60 -30.16
CA GLN A 483 14.58 -19.51 -29.31
C GLN A 483 14.50 -20.67 -28.30
N PRO A 484 14.07 -20.41 -27.05
CA PRO A 484 13.81 -19.09 -26.45
C PRO A 484 15.06 -18.46 -25.77
N SER A 485 16.23 -19.11 -25.80
CA SER A 485 17.38 -18.80 -24.92
C SER A 485 18.26 -17.62 -25.33
N LEU A 486 18.44 -17.36 -26.62
CA LEU A 486 19.25 -16.24 -27.14
C LEU A 486 18.36 -15.28 -27.94
N ASP A 487 18.36 -14.02 -27.56
CA ASP A 487 17.56 -12.95 -28.19
C ASP A 487 18.44 -11.72 -28.48
N LEU A 488 18.02 -10.94 -29.48
CA LEU A 488 18.53 -9.60 -29.72
C LEU A 488 17.52 -8.60 -29.16
N GLN A 489 17.95 -7.80 -28.19
CA GLN A 489 17.09 -6.83 -27.52
C GLN A 489 17.75 -5.46 -27.47
N PHE A 490 16.95 -4.42 -27.70
CA PHE A 490 17.37 -3.03 -27.51
C PHE A 490 16.31 -2.26 -26.73
N LYS A 491 16.75 -1.24 -25.99
CA LYS A 491 15.85 -0.33 -25.28
C LYS A 491 15.60 0.89 -26.16
N ASN A 492 14.33 1.27 -26.32
CA ASN A 492 14.02 2.60 -26.82
C ASN A 492 14.19 3.60 -25.68
N ASP A 493 15.31 4.30 -25.65
CA ASP A 493 15.60 5.37 -24.69
C ASP A 493 15.31 6.78 -25.24
N THR A 494 14.74 6.87 -26.44
CA THR A 494 14.35 8.13 -27.08
C THR A 494 13.04 8.66 -26.47
N PRO A 495 12.72 9.97 -26.62
CA PRO A 495 11.51 10.55 -26.04
C PRO A 495 10.21 10.12 -26.74
N ALA A 496 10.28 9.39 -27.86
CA ALA A 496 9.12 9.02 -28.67
C ALA A 496 9.22 7.57 -29.16
N TYR A 497 8.34 7.17 -30.08
CA TYR A 497 8.35 5.81 -30.61
C TYR A 497 9.49 5.62 -31.61
N ILE A 498 9.95 4.38 -31.73
CA ILE A 498 10.80 3.95 -32.83
C ILE A 498 9.99 3.04 -33.75
N LEU A 499 9.97 3.35 -35.04
CA LEU A 499 9.42 2.51 -36.08
C LEU A 499 10.52 1.67 -36.72
N VAL A 500 10.40 0.35 -36.61
CA VAL A 500 11.25 -0.63 -37.29
C VAL A 500 10.66 -0.92 -38.66
N GLN A 501 11.42 -0.67 -39.73
CA GLN A 501 11.01 -0.97 -41.10
C GLN A 501 12.06 -1.84 -41.79
N THR A 502 11.61 -2.82 -42.57
CA THR A 502 12.48 -3.72 -43.33
C THR A 502 12.31 -3.50 -44.82
N GLU A 503 13.42 -3.59 -45.56
CA GLU A 503 13.42 -3.66 -47.02
C GLU A 503 14.12 -4.95 -47.45
N PHE A 504 13.38 -5.84 -48.10
CA PHE A 504 13.90 -7.10 -48.60
C PHE A 504 13.93 -7.08 -50.13
N ASP A 505 15.13 -7.10 -50.71
CA ASP A 505 15.35 -7.06 -52.15
C ASP A 505 16.03 -8.35 -52.62
N PRO A 506 15.25 -9.36 -53.08
CA PRO A 506 15.81 -10.60 -53.59
C PRO A 506 16.52 -10.45 -54.94
N LYS A 507 16.26 -9.38 -55.71
CA LYS A 507 16.95 -9.16 -57.00
C LYS A 507 18.39 -8.72 -56.79
N ASN A 508 18.62 -7.86 -55.80
CA ASN A 508 19.94 -7.37 -55.43
C ASN A 508 20.55 -8.10 -54.23
N TYR A 509 19.93 -9.19 -53.78
CA TYR A 509 20.34 -9.99 -52.62
C TYR A 509 20.62 -9.16 -51.37
N THR A 510 19.79 -8.15 -51.09
CA THR A 510 20.01 -7.18 -50.02
C THR A 510 18.85 -7.17 -49.03
N LEU A 511 19.16 -7.22 -47.74
CA LEU A 511 18.22 -7.01 -46.64
C LEU A 511 18.63 -5.73 -45.91
N LYS A 512 17.66 -4.86 -45.63
CA LYS A 512 17.87 -3.66 -44.82
C LYS A 512 16.90 -3.57 -43.66
N PHE A 513 17.38 -3.01 -42.56
CA PHE A 513 16.58 -2.53 -41.45
C PHE A 513 16.78 -1.03 -41.30
N LYS A 514 15.68 -0.29 -41.17
CA LYS A 514 15.66 1.16 -40.92
C LYS A 514 14.91 1.41 -39.63
N LEU A 515 15.53 2.19 -38.74
CA LEU A 515 14.92 2.64 -37.51
C LEU A 515 14.57 4.11 -37.67
N PHE A 516 13.27 4.44 -37.66
CA PHE A 516 12.80 5.82 -37.72
C PHE A 516 12.29 6.25 -36.35
N GLY A 517 12.48 7.52 -36.00
CA GLY A 517 12.05 8.06 -34.70
C GLY A 517 12.37 9.55 -34.58
N THR A 518 12.46 10.02 -33.35
CA THR A 518 12.80 11.42 -33.04
C THR A 518 14.31 11.57 -32.92
N ASP A 519 14.88 12.54 -33.63
CA ASP A 519 16.26 12.97 -33.42
C ASP A 519 16.40 13.65 -32.04
N ASP A 520 17.23 13.07 -31.18
CA ASP A 520 17.56 13.62 -29.85
C ASP A 520 18.98 14.20 -29.79
N GLY A 521 19.64 14.37 -30.95
CA GLY A 521 20.97 14.96 -31.06
C GLY A 521 22.12 14.01 -30.77
N ARG A 522 21.86 12.71 -30.55
CA ARG A 522 22.90 11.70 -30.36
C ARG A 522 23.83 11.61 -31.58
N LYS A 523 25.10 11.31 -31.31
CA LYS A 523 26.12 11.07 -32.34
C LYS A 523 26.70 9.68 -32.17
N VAL A 524 26.84 8.96 -33.27
CA VAL A 524 27.38 7.60 -33.29
C VAL A 524 28.73 7.62 -33.99
N GLU A 525 29.75 7.13 -33.31
CA GLU A 525 31.07 6.87 -33.88
C GLU A 525 31.42 5.41 -33.67
N ILE A 526 31.79 4.72 -34.75
CA ILE A 526 32.19 3.32 -34.74
C ILE A 526 33.69 3.26 -34.97
N THR A 527 34.42 2.78 -33.97
CA THR A 527 35.87 2.59 -34.07
C THR A 527 36.21 1.30 -34.81
N LYS A 528 37.50 1.15 -35.17
CA LYS A 528 37.97 -0.09 -35.79
C LYS A 528 37.87 -1.26 -34.80
N PRO A 529 37.50 -2.46 -35.25
CA PRO A 529 37.42 -3.63 -34.38
C PRO A 529 38.81 -3.98 -33.84
N VAL A 530 38.88 -4.33 -32.56
CA VAL A 530 40.07 -4.91 -31.94
C VAL A 530 39.96 -6.43 -32.03
N VAL A 531 40.86 -7.05 -32.81
CA VAL A 531 40.88 -8.50 -32.99
C VAL A 531 41.94 -9.11 -32.09
N THR A 532 41.54 -10.01 -31.19
CA THR A 532 42.41 -10.72 -30.26
C THR A 532 42.19 -12.24 -30.36
N ASN A 533 43.11 -13.04 -29.82
CA ASN A 533 42.97 -14.49 -29.70
C ASN A 533 42.68 -15.23 -31.04
N VAL A 534 43.37 -14.82 -32.11
CA VAL A 534 43.28 -15.51 -33.41
C VAL A 534 43.93 -16.89 -33.29
N THR A 535 43.15 -17.95 -33.48
CA THR A 535 43.63 -19.33 -33.56
C THR A 535 43.74 -19.74 -35.03
N ALA A 536 44.80 -20.48 -35.36
CA ALA A 536 45.17 -20.84 -36.73
C ALA A 536 44.25 -21.91 -37.34
#